data_AF-A0A919PFH4-F1
#
_entry.id   AF-A0A919PFH4-F1
#
_cell.length_a   1.000
_cell.length_b   1.000
_cell.length_c   1.000
_cell.angle_alpha   90.00
_cell.angle_beta   90.00
_cell.angle_gamma   90.00
#
_symmetry.space_group_name_H-M   'P 1'
#
loop_
_entity.id
_entity.type
_entity.pdbx_description
1 polymer ?
#
loop_
_entity_poly.entity_id
_entity_poly.type
_entity_poly.pdbx_seq_one_letter_code
_entity_poly.pdbx_strand_id
1 'polypeptide(L)'
;MADLAEVAAGLYGVRPGDFTAARTAAVRAARQAGDRELATAVGALRKPSSAAAAVNLLVRERPDELGSLLDLGVRLREAQAALAGPDLRALHGEQQRAVGAAADAALGLLGGGGSAAVRGQVEATLRAAMGDPDAAAAVATGLLVRDLFSSGFEPVDVDGAVAVPDAPPLAGAPGRRTPLRAVPAGVADADEAGEGDADEERPHRRRRGRLLTAEEPEQPLRAVPGRRRGRVRVADDDAGAAAGSGAAGAADAAGAAGAAEAPDRAGGAADDAAPAARRRGRVRTNDAGAGRPARAGSARSDGAEARGDPAGAAGRTRAEAERADRAAAARAERERREESARAERERRAEAERAARERRREAAVRSAEQDVALARAEADERTGARDAADERLRAAETRAGELSEVVERAREEIERLRAALASAEQESREVGLEVRHARAARTAAAKQAERAAQRLRAAEAALDAL
;
A
#
# COMPACT_ATOMS: atom_id res chain seq x y z
N MET A 1 -31.26 -7.94 -10.47
CA MET A 1 -30.43 -9.16 -10.46
C MET A 1 -29.04 -8.70 -10.09
N ALA A 2 -28.43 -9.28 -9.06
CA ALA A 2 -27.07 -8.91 -8.68
C ALA A 2 -26.13 -9.37 -9.80
N ASP A 3 -25.28 -8.46 -10.28
CA ASP A 3 -24.26 -8.79 -11.27
C ASP A 3 -23.17 -9.65 -10.63
N LEU A 4 -22.51 -10.52 -11.40
CA LEU A 4 -21.44 -11.40 -10.91
C LEU A 4 -20.33 -10.59 -10.22
N ALA A 5 -20.00 -9.42 -10.76
CA ALA A 5 -19.01 -8.51 -10.17
C ALA A 5 -19.42 -8.01 -8.77
N GLU A 6 -20.69 -7.72 -8.55
CA GLU A 6 -21.22 -7.28 -7.25
C GLU A 6 -21.15 -8.40 -6.21
N VAL A 7 -21.54 -9.62 -6.60
CA VAL A 7 -21.44 -10.81 -5.73
C VAL A 7 -19.98 -11.13 -5.43
N ALA A 8 -19.10 -11.10 -6.43
CA ALA A 8 -17.68 -11.30 -6.25
C ALA A 8 -17.10 -10.24 -5.30
N ALA A 9 -17.48 -8.97 -5.44
CA ALA A 9 -17.02 -7.92 -4.54
C ALA A 9 -17.37 -8.22 -3.08
N GLY A 10 -18.60 -8.67 -2.79
CA GLY A 10 -18.96 -9.11 -1.44
C GLY A 10 -18.14 -10.31 -0.94
N LEU A 11 -17.85 -11.28 -1.82
CA LEU A 11 -17.11 -12.50 -1.46
C LEU A 11 -15.61 -12.27 -1.22
N TYR A 12 -14.95 -11.45 -2.03
CA TYR A 12 -13.53 -11.15 -1.84
C TYR A 12 -13.29 -10.09 -0.75
N GLY A 13 -14.35 -9.51 -0.17
CA GLY A 13 -14.29 -8.65 1.00
C GLY A 13 -14.42 -9.36 2.35
N VAL A 14 -14.66 -10.69 2.37
CA VAL A 14 -14.66 -11.45 3.64
C VAL A 14 -13.27 -11.99 3.96
N ARG A 15 -13.06 -12.37 5.24
CA ARG A 15 -11.82 -13.02 5.65
C ARG A 15 -11.62 -14.35 4.91
N PRO A 16 -10.36 -14.77 4.65
CA PRO A 16 -10.05 -16.00 3.89
C PRO A 16 -10.68 -17.28 4.47
N GLY A 17 -10.89 -17.32 5.79
CA GLY A 17 -11.54 -18.44 6.48
C GLY A 17 -13.04 -18.55 6.17
N ASP A 18 -13.70 -17.41 5.91
CA ASP A 18 -15.14 -17.34 5.71
C ASP A 18 -15.54 -17.44 4.23
N PHE A 19 -14.58 -17.27 3.31
CA PHE A 19 -14.82 -17.24 1.85
C PHE A 19 -15.63 -18.43 1.34
N THR A 20 -15.27 -19.66 1.72
CA THR A 20 -15.96 -20.87 1.22
C THR A 20 -17.41 -20.92 1.71
N ALA A 21 -17.65 -20.52 2.95
CA ALA A 21 -18.98 -20.48 3.53
C ALA A 21 -19.84 -19.38 2.87
N ALA A 22 -19.26 -18.19 2.68
CA ALA A 22 -19.90 -17.07 1.99
C ALA A 22 -20.23 -17.44 0.53
N ARG A 23 -19.30 -18.04 -0.22
CA ARG A 23 -19.51 -18.50 -1.60
C ARG A 23 -20.65 -19.52 -1.67
N THR A 24 -20.68 -20.50 -0.76
CA THR A 24 -21.75 -21.50 -0.71
C THR A 24 -23.10 -20.87 -0.39
N ALA A 25 -23.14 -19.85 0.47
CA ALA A 25 -24.36 -19.08 0.73
C ALA A 25 -24.82 -18.30 -0.50
N ALA A 26 -23.91 -17.63 -1.20
CA ALA A 26 -24.20 -16.87 -2.42
C ALA A 26 -24.72 -17.77 -3.56
N VAL A 27 -24.12 -18.95 -3.77
CA VAL A 27 -24.62 -19.94 -4.74
C VAL A 27 -26.03 -20.40 -4.41
N ARG A 28 -26.34 -20.65 -3.13
CA ARG A 28 -27.70 -21.03 -2.71
C ARG A 28 -28.70 -19.88 -2.92
N ALA A 29 -28.32 -18.65 -2.62
CA ALA A 29 -29.15 -17.47 -2.82
C ALA A 29 -29.47 -17.25 -4.31
N ALA A 30 -28.48 -17.36 -5.19
CA ALA A 30 -28.67 -17.27 -6.65
C ALA A 30 -29.62 -18.35 -7.18
N ARG A 31 -29.48 -19.60 -6.71
CA ARG A 31 -30.41 -20.70 -7.06
C ARG A 31 -31.83 -20.44 -6.58
N GLN A 32 -32.01 -19.88 -5.39
CA GLN A 32 -33.33 -19.53 -4.84
C GLN A 32 -33.98 -18.37 -5.62
N ALA A 33 -33.17 -17.45 -6.14
CA ALA A 33 -33.62 -16.37 -7.01
C ALA A 33 -33.90 -16.82 -8.46
N GLY A 34 -33.69 -18.10 -8.79
CA GLY A 34 -33.92 -18.67 -10.13
C GLY A 34 -32.76 -18.46 -11.11
N ASP A 35 -31.65 -17.87 -10.67
CA ASP A 35 -30.50 -17.56 -11.52
C ASP A 35 -29.44 -18.67 -11.46
N ARG A 36 -29.57 -19.66 -12.35
CA ARG A 36 -28.68 -20.82 -12.42
C ARG A 36 -27.31 -20.48 -13.03
N GLU A 37 -27.27 -19.49 -13.92
CA GLU A 37 -26.04 -19.05 -14.57
C GLU A 37 -25.15 -18.34 -13.56
N LEU A 38 -25.71 -17.38 -12.81
CA LEU A 38 -25.00 -16.70 -11.72
C LEU A 38 -24.55 -17.69 -10.64
N ALA A 39 -25.38 -18.66 -10.26
CA ALA A 39 -25.01 -19.68 -9.29
C ALA A 39 -23.81 -20.54 -9.76
N THR A 40 -23.73 -20.82 -11.06
CA THR A 40 -22.63 -21.57 -11.67
C THR A 40 -21.35 -20.74 -11.70
N ALA A 41 -21.45 -19.49 -12.14
CA ALA A 41 -20.33 -18.54 -12.18
C ALA A 41 -19.76 -18.27 -10.78
N VAL A 42 -20.60 -17.99 -9.79
CA VAL A 42 -20.19 -17.80 -8.39
C VAL A 42 -19.54 -19.07 -7.82
N GLY A 43 -20.04 -20.24 -8.20
CA GLY A 43 -19.46 -21.53 -7.80
C GLY A 43 -18.04 -21.76 -8.37
N ALA A 44 -17.76 -21.22 -9.56
CA ALA A 44 -16.47 -21.31 -10.23
C ALA A 44 -15.40 -20.35 -9.65
N LEU A 45 -15.78 -19.36 -8.83
CA LEU A 45 -14.85 -18.41 -8.22
C LEU A 45 -13.84 -19.14 -7.32
N ARG A 46 -12.55 -18.91 -7.62
CA ARG A 46 -11.42 -19.50 -6.91
C ARG A 46 -11.19 -18.80 -5.58
N LYS A 47 -10.79 -19.56 -4.56
CA LYS A 47 -10.41 -18.97 -3.27
C LYS A 47 -9.16 -18.09 -3.45
N PRO A 48 -9.14 -16.85 -2.93
CA PRO A 48 -7.95 -16.02 -2.97
C PRO A 48 -6.81 -16.61 -2.14
N SER A 49 -5.57 -16.40 -2.56
CA SER A 49 -4.40 -16.63 -1.73
C SER A 49 -4.42 -15.71 -0.50
N SER A 50 -3.66 -16.04 0.55
CA SER A 50 -3.61 -15.22 1.77
C SER A 50 -3.13 -13.79 1.48
N ALA A 51 -2.14 -13.63 0.60
CA ALA A 51 -1.62 -12.33 0.19
C ALA A 51 -2.67 -11.55 -0.63
N ALA A 52 -3.30 -12.20 -1.62
CA ALA A 52 -4.36 -11.59 -2.42
C ALA A 52 -5.55 -11.14 -1.57
N ALA A 53 -5.95 -11.95 -0.59
CA ALA A 53 -7.02 -11.58 0.33
C ALA A 53 -6.66 -10.40 1.24
N ALA A 54 -5.41 -10.29 1.70
CA ALA A 54 -4.94 -9.12 2.45
C ALA A 54 -5.06 -7.84 1.61
N VAL A 55 -4.60 -7.88 0.36
CA VAL A 55 -4.68 -6.74 -0.57
C VAL A 55 -6.14 -6.40 -0.91
N ASN A 56 -7.00 -7.39 -1.17
CA ASN A 56 -8.42 -7.16 -1.44
C ASN A 56 -9.12 -6.47 -0.26
N LEU A 57 -8.76 -6.81 0.98
CA LEU A 57 -9.28 -6.13 2.17
C LEU A 57 -8.72 -4.70 2.28
N LEU A 58 -7.44 -4.49 1.97
CA LEU A 58 -6.84 -3.15 1.95
C LEU A 58 -7.58 -2.21 0.98
N VAL A 59 -7.85 -2.68 -0.25
CA VAL A 59 -8.61 -1.92 -1.27
C VAL A 59 -9.98 -1.45 -0.75
N ARG A 60 -10.61 -2.26 0.09
CA ARG A 60 -11.98 -2.02 0.61
C ARG A 60 -12.01 -1.15 1.85
N GLU A 61 -11.14 -1.45 2.81
CA GLU A 61 -11.16 -0.85 4.14
C GLU A 61 -10.30 0.41 4.20
N ARG A 62 -9.28 0.53 3.33
CA ARG A 62 -8.31 1.63 3.28
C ARG A 62 -8.04 2.12 1.84
N PRO A 63 -9.07 2.54 1.10
CA PRO A 63 -8.90 2.99 -0.29
C PRO A 63 -7.98 4.20 -0.44
N ASP A 64 -7.95 5.10 0.55
CA ASP A 64 -7.11 6.32 0.52
C ASP A 64 -5.60 6.00 0.65
N GLU A 65 -5.27 4.98 1.46
CA GLU A 65 -3.88 4.51 1.63
C GLU A 65 -3.38 3.87 0.33
N LEU A 66 -4.21 3.06 -0.33
CA LEU A 66 -3.92 2.52 -1.66
C LEU A 66 -3.83 3.64 -2.71
N GLY A 67 -4.73 4.63 -2.64
CA GLY A 67 -4.69 5.92 -3.34
C GLY A 67 -3.30 6.51 -3.39
N SER A 68 -2.83 6.87 -2.21
CA SER A 68 -1.53 7.51 -1.98
C SER A 68 -0.36 6.66 -2.49
N LEU A 69 -0.45 5.33 -2.34
CA LEU A 69 0.59 4.41 -2.80
C LEU A 69 0.68 4.34 -4.33
N LEU A 70 -0.46 4.30 -5.02
CA LEU A 70 -0.49 4.28 -6.49
C LEU A 70 -0.06 5.62 -7.09
N ASP A 71 -0.42 6.74 -6.46
CA ASP A 71 0.05 8.08 -6.85
C ASP A 71 1.57 8.22 -6.70
N LEU A 72 2.16 7.66 -5.64
CA LEU A 72 3.61 7.57 -5.49
C LEU A 72 4.25 6.71 -6.61
N GLY A 73 3.59 5.62 -7.01
CA GLY A 73 3.99 4.82 -8.16
C GLY A 73 4.02 5.62 -9.47
N VAL A 74 3.03 6.49 -9.71
CA VAL A 74 3.01 7.40 -10.86
C VAL A 74 4.22 8.35 -10.83
N ARG A 75 4.44 9.04 -9.69
CA ARG A 75 5.58 9.96 -9.50
C ARG A 75 6.93 9.27 -9.74
N LEU A 76 7.08 8.03 -9.28
CA LEU A 76 8.29 7.23 -9.50
C LEU A 76 8.53 6.95 -10.99
N ARG A 77 7.50 6.52 -11.73
CA ARG A 77 7.63 6.24 -13.17
C ARG A 77 7.93 7.51 -13.95
N GLU A 78 7.33 8.64 -13.59
CA GLU A 78 7.61 9.94 -14.18
C GLU A 78 9.07 10.38 -13.93
N ALA A 79 9.55 10.25 -12.69
CA ALA A 79 10.94 10.57 -12.34
C ALA A 79 11.95 9.64 -13.04
N GLN A 80 11.61 8.35 -13.21
CA GLN A 80 12.43 7.38 -13.94
C GLN A 80 12.50 7.74 -15.43
N ALA A 81 11.37 8.08 -16.05
CA ALA A 81 11.31 8.53 -17.44
C ALA A 81 12.09 9.84 -17.67
N ALA A 82 12.12 10.72 -16.67
CA ALA A 82 12.87 11.98 -16.71
C ALA A 82 14.37 11.84 -16.32
N LEU A 83 14.83 10.64 -15.94
CA LEU A 83 16.20 10.38 -15.46
C LEU A 83 16.63 11.28 -14.27
N ALA A 84 15.69 11.63 -13.40
CA ALA A 84 15.90 12.53 -12.26
C ALA A 84 16.61 11.83 -11.08
N GLY A 85 17.91 11.56 -11.22
CA GLY A 85 18.72 10.75 -10.30
C GLY A 85 18.62 11.09 -8.80
N PRO A 86 18.68 12.37 -8.39
CA PRO A 86 18.54 12.75 -6.97
C PRO A 86 17.13 12.47 -6.42
N ASP A 87 16.09 12.78 -7.19
CA ASP A 87 14.69 12.61 -6.80
C ASP A 87 14.32 11.13 -6.68
N LEU A 88 14.93 10.28 -7.51
CA LEU A 88 14.73 8.83 -7.46
C LEU A 88 15.15 8.20 -6.13
N ARG A 89 16.24 8.67 -5.50
CA ARG A 89 16.68 8.12 -4.20
C ARG A 89 15.70 8.45 -3.08
N ALA A 90 15.23 9.70 -3.03
CA ALA A 90 14.24 10.13 -2.05
C ALA A 90 12.90 9.39 -2.23
N LEU A 91 12.43 9.29 -3.48
CA LEU A 91 11.19 8.57 -3.83
C LEU A 91 11.30 7.06 -3.53
N HIS A 92 12.48 6.45 -3.69
CA HIS A 92 12.66 5.04 -3.33
C HIS A 92 12.58 4.82 -1.80
N GLY A 93 13.12 5.74 -1.00
CA GLY A 93 12.95 5.71 0.46
C GLY A 93 11.49 5.88 0.89
N GLU A 94 10.76 6.80 0.24
CA GLU A 94 9.31 6.99 0.43
C GLU A 94 8.54 5.71 0.06
N GLN A 95 8.89 5.06 -1.05
CA GLN A 95 8.29 3.80 -1.50
C GLN A 95 8.46 2.68 -0.49
N GLN A 96 9.67 2.44 0.02
CA GLN A 96 9.88 1.32 0.94
C GLN A 96 9.07 1.49 2.24
N ARG A 97 8.99 2.71 2.77
CA ARG A 97 8.15 3.02 3.94
C ARG A 97 6.66 2.86 3.66
N ALA A 98 6.19 3.42 2.55
CA ALA A 98 4.77 3.36 2.17
C ALA A 98 4.30 1.92 1.91
N VAL A 99 5.10 1.12 1.20
CA VAL A 99 4.83 -0.30 0.95
C VAL A 99 4.82 -1.09 2.26
N GLY A 100 5.78 -0.86 3.15
CA GLY A 100 5.83 -1.52 4.46
C GLY A 100 4.59 -1.24 5.30
N ALA A 101 4.21 0.04 5.42
CA ALA A 101 3.02 0.46 6.17
C ALA A 101 1.73 -0.13 5.59
N ALA A 102 1.57 -0.11 4.26
CA ALA A 102 0.41 -0.69 3.58
C ALA A 102 0.34 -2.22 3.75
N ALA A 103 1.49 -2.91 3.72
CA ALA A 103 1.55 -4.35 3.97
C ALA A 103 1.17 -4.68 5.42
N ASP A 104 1.64 -3.90 6.39
CA ASP A 104 1.31 -4.10 7.80
C ASP A 104 -0.20 -3.81 8.06
N ALA A 105 -0.75 -2.79 7.42
CA ALA A 105 -2.20 -2.51 7.45
C ALA A 105 -3.02 -3.66 6.85
N ALA A 106 -2.64 -4.15 5.66
CA ALA A 106 -3.30 -5.26 4.98
C ALA A 106 -3.29 -6.55 5.83
N LEU A 107 -2.16 -6.87 6.47
CA LEU A 107 -2.05 -8.02 7.37
C LEU A 107 -2.82 -7.82 8.68
N GLY A 108 -2.91 -6.58 9.17
CA GLY A 108 -3.77 -6.22 10.31
C GLY A 108 -5.24 -6.54 10.06
N LEU A 109 -5.74 -6.26 8.85
CA LEU A 109 -7.13 -6.54 8.45
C LEU A 109 -7.48 -8.04 8.46
N LEU A 110 -6.49 -8.90 8.21
CA LEU A 110 -6.65 -10.36 8.33
C LEU A 110 -6.78 -10.86 9.78
N GLY A 111 -6.61 -10.00 10.78
CA GLY A 111 -6.65 -10.37 12.20
C GLY A 111 -5.28 -10.45 12.86
N GLY A 112 -4.23 -9.94 12.20
CA GLY A 112 -2.88 -9.78 12.74
C GLY A 112 -1.86 -10.79 12.19
N GLY A 113 -0.68 -10.27 11.82
CA GLY A 113 0.57 -11.00 11.66
C GLY A 113 0.54 -12.20 10.70
N GLY A 114 0.47 -11.96 9.40
CA GLY A 114 0.79 -12.98 8.41
C GLY A 114 2.22 -13.49 8.57
N SER A 115 2.52 -14.69 8.05
CA SER A 115 3.91 -15.16 8.01
C SER A 115 4.79 -14.19 7.22
N ALA A 116 6.10 -14.18 7.48
CA ALA A 116 7.04 -13.36 6.73
C ALA A 116 6.94 -13.58 5.20
N ALA A 117 6.62 -14.82 4.78
CA ALA A 117 6.36 -15.15 3.38
C ALA A 117 5.13 -14.41 2.83
N VAL A 118 4.01 -14.41 3.56
CA VAL A 118 2.79 -13.69 3.14
C VAL A 118 3.04 -12.19 3.11
N ARG A 119 3.77 -11.64 4.10
CA ARG A 119 4.16 -10.22 4.09
C ARG A 119 4.96 -9.89 2.83
N GLY A 120 5.97 -10.67 2.50
CA GLY A 120 6.78 -10.48 1.29
C GLY A 120 5.94 -10.52 0.01
N GLN A 121 4.97 -11.43 -0.09
CA GLN A 121 4.06 -11.50 -1.25
C GLN A 121 3.12 -10.29 -1.35
N VAL A 122 2.61 -9.79 -0.22
CA VAL A 122 1.81 -8.57 -0.18
C VAL A 122 2.63 -7.39 -0.66
N GLU A 123 3.84 -7.20 -0.12
CA GLU A 123 4.72 -6.12 -0.57
C GLU A 123 5.09 -6.24 -2.04
N ALA A 124 5.38 -7.46 -2.54
CA ALA A 124 5.67 -7.69 -3.95
C ALA A 124 4.49 -7.31 -4.85
N THR A 125 3.26 -7.65 -4.45
CA THR A 125 2.03 -7.27 -5.17
C THR A 125 1.84 -5.75 -5.19
N LEU A 126 2.07 -5.09 -4.06
CA LEU A 126 1.97 -3.63 -3.96
C LEU A 126 3.04 -2.92 -4.80
N ARG A 127 4.29 -3.40 -4.78
CA ARG A 127 5.37 -2.88 -5.64
C ARG A 127 5.07 -3.10 -7.13
N ALA A 128 4.51 -4.25 -7.50
CA ALA A 128 4.09 -4.52 -8.88
C ALA A 128 3.03 -3.51 -9.34
N ALA A 129 2.03 -3.21 -8.51
CA ALA A 129 1.01 -2.19 -8.80
C ALA A 129 1.58 -0.77 -8.89
N MET A 130 2.60 -0.43 -8.11
CA MET A 130 3.30 0.85 -8.26
C MET A 130 4.14 0.93 -9.54
N GLY A 131 4.67 -0.20 -10.03
CA GLY A 131 5.52 -0.26 -11.22
C GLY A 131 4.76 -0.36 -12.53
N ASP A 132 3.53 -0.89 -12.51
CA ASP A 132 2.78 -1.25 -13.72
C ASP A 132 1.30 -0.79 -13.62
N PRO A 133 0.81 0.02 -14.59
CA PRO A 133 -0.58 0.44 -14.65
C PRO A 133 -1.61 -0.71 -14.70
N ASP A 134 -1.29 -1.83 -15.36
CA ASP A 134 -2.21 -2.96 -15.49
C ASP A 134 -2.31 -3.73 -14.15
N ALA A 135 -1.18 -3.86 -13.44
CA ALA A 135 -1.17 -4.37 -12.07
C ALA A 135 -1.93 -3.46 -11.11
N ALA A 136 -1.81 -2.13 -11.26
CA ALA A 136 -2.59 -1.17 -10.49
C ALA A 136 -4.09 -1.33 -10.71
N ALA A 137 -4.52 -1.47 -11.97
CA ALA A 137 -5.91 -1.71 -12.33
C ALA A 137 -6.43 -3.03 -11.73
N ALA A 138 -5.64 -4.10 -11.82
CA ALA A 138 -5.98 -5.40 -11.24
C ALA A 138 -6.16 -5.33 -9.71
N VAL A 139 -5.24 -4.66 -9.00
CA VAL A 139 -5.34 -4.44 -7.54
C VAL A 139 -6.57 -3.61 -7.20
N ALA A 140 -6.85 -2.53 -7.96
CA ALA A 140 -7.96 -1.62 -7.70
C ALA A 140 -9.35 -2.28 -7.82
N THR A 141 -9.46 -3.44 -8.48
CA THR A 141 -10.70 -4.25 -8.48
C THR A 141 -11.04 -4.82 -7.10
N GLY A 142 -10.02 -5.09 -6.26
CA GLY A 142 -10.18 -5.80 -4.99
C GLY A 142 -10.73 -7.24 -5.17
N LEU A 143 -10.45 -7.86 -6.31
CA LEU A 143 -10.86 -9.22 -6.70
C LEU A 143 -9.67 -10.14 -7.04
N LEU A 144 -8.50 -9.89 -6.45
CA LEU A 144 -7.32 -10.72 -6.69
C LEU A 144 -7.51 -12.15 -6.18
N VAL A 145 -7.08 -13.12 -6.97
CA VAL A 145 -7.07 -14.55 -6.65
C VAL A 145 -5.68 -15.00 -6.21
N ARG A 146 -4.62 -14.38 -6.75
CA ARG A 146 -3.21 -14.66 -6.43
C ARG A 146 -2.43 -13.35 -6.24
N ASP A 147 -1.25 -13.46 -5.66
CA ASP A 147 -0.26 -12.39 -5.60
C ASP A 147 0.26 -12.05 -7.01
N LEU A 148 0.69 -10.79 -7.16
CA LEU A 148 1.36 -10.28 -8.35
C LEU A 148 2.84 -10.11 -8.03
N PHE A 149 3.67 -10.30 -9.06
CA PHE A 149 5.11 -10.11 -8.97
C PHE A 149 5.59 -9.37 -10.22
N SER A 150 6.55 -8.47 -10.04
CA SER A 150 7.23 -7.78 -11.14
C SER A 150 8.70 -8.15 -11.14
N SER A 151 9.20 -8.58 -12.30
CA SER A 151 10.63 -8.78 -12.54
C SER A 151 11.38 -7.47 -12.82
N GLY A 152 10.65 -6.37 -13.06
CA GLY A 152 11.20 -5.05 -13.40
C GLY A 152 11.62 -4.87 -14.87
N PHE A 153 11.58 -5.94 -15.68
CA PHE A 153 11.97 -5.91 -17.09
C PHE A 153 10.81 -6.23 -18.05
N GLU A 154 9.75 -6.86 -17.55
CA GLU A 154 8.57 -7.24 -18.33
C GLU A 154 7.30 -6.69 -17.68
N PRO A 155 6.23 -6.45 -18.47
CA PRO A 155 4.91 -6.15 -17.93
C PRO A 155 4.46 -7.23 -16.94
N VAL A 156 3.74 -6.82 -15.90
CA VAL A 156 3.26 -7.72 -14.86
C VAL A 156 2.18 -8.63 -15.46
N ASP A 157 2.36 -9.94 -15.29
CA ASP A 157 1.35 -10.92 -15.68
C ASP A 157 0.13 -10.85 -14.76
N VAL A 158 -0.93 -10.21 -15.26
CA VAL A 158 -2.24 -10.10 -14.62
C VAL A 158 -3.23 -11.16 -15.09
N ASP A 159 -2.85 -12.03 -16.04
CA ASP A 159 -3.77 -13.02 -16.59
C ASP A 159 -4.17 -14.05 -15.53
N GLY A 160 -5.47 -14.32 -15.44
CA GLY A 160 -6.07 -15.15 -14.39
C GLY A 160 -5.81 -14.68 -12.96
N ALA A 161 -5.28 -13.48 -12.73
CA ALA A 161 -5.01 -12.94 -11.40
C ALA A 161 -6.24 -12.30 -10.75
N VAL A 162 -7.19 -11.82 -11.56
CA VAL A 162 -8.45 -11.23 -11.12
C VAL A 162 -9.59 -12.22 -11.32
N ALA A 163 -10.46 -12.36 -10.32
CA ALA A 163 -11.54 -13.35 -10.33
C ALA A 163 -12.62 -13.07 -11.39
N VAL A 164 -12.81 -11.79 -11.73
CA VAL A 164 -13.73 -11.30 -12.76
C VAL A 164 -12.93 -10.30 -13.60
N PRO A 165 -12.39 -10.69 -14.78
CA PRO A 165 -11.49 -9.86 -15.57
C PRO A 165 -12.06 -8.50 -15.97
N ASP A 166 -13.36 -8.44 -16.27
CA ASP A 166 -14.03 -7.21 -16.72
C ASP A 166 -14.65 -6.38 -15.56
N ALA A 167 -14.32 -6.71 -14.31
CA ALA A 167 -14.86 -5.99 -13.16
C ALA A 167 -14.29 -4.56 -13.11
N PRO A 168 -15.13 -3.53 -12.91
CA PRO A 168 -14.64 -2.18 -12.71
C PRO A 168 -13.83 -2.08 -11.41
N PRO A 169 -12.92 -1.10 -11.30
CA PRO A 169 -12.29 -0.74 -10.03
C PRO A 169 -13.35 -0.46 -8.96
N LEU A 170 -13.05 -0.82 -7.72
CA LEU A 170 -13.97 -0.57 -6.60
C LEU A 170 -14.16 0.96 -6.44
N ALA A 171 -15.39 1.40 -6.16
CA ALA A 171 -15.68 2.82 -5.97
C ALA A 171 -14.81 3.39 -4.83
N GLY A 172 -14.00 4.41 -5.14
CA GLY A 172 -13.01 4.98 -4.21
C GLY A 172 -11.57 4.49 -4.41
N ALA A 173 -11.35 3.41 -5.18
CA ALA A 173 -10.00 3.03 -5.60
C ALA A 173 -9.48 4.01 -6.66
N PRO A 174 -8.22 4.49 -6.56
CA PRO A 174 -7.65 5.42 -7.53
C PRO A 174 -7.60 4.78 -8.93
N GLY A 175 -8.25 5.40 -9.92
CA GLY A 175 -8.21 4.93 -11.29
C GLY A 175 -8.98 5.86 -12.22
N ARG A 176 -8.25 6.56 -13.12
CA ARG A 176 -8.71 7.59 -14.07
C ARG A 176 -9.04 8.99 -13.53
N ARG A 177 -8.23 9.53 -12.63
CA ARG A 177 -8.03 11.00 -12.70
C ARG A 177 -6.93 11.27 -13.72
N THR A 178 -7.35 11.83 -14.86
CA THR A 178 -6.52 12.51 -15.84
C THR A 178 -5.37 13.21 -15.14
N PRO A 179 -4.11 13.15 -15.62
CA PRO A 179 -3.02 13.84 -14.96
C PRO A 179 -3.44 15.30 -14.81
N LEU A 180 -3.57 15.74 -13.56
CA LEU A 180 -3.67 17.15 -13.25
C LEU A 180 -2.36 17.73 -13.76
N ARG A 181 -2.44 18.38 -14.92
CA ARG A 181 -1.35 19.14 -15.51
C ARG A 181 -0.82 20.05 -14.42
N ALA A 182 0.38 19.75 -13.93
CA ALA A 182 1.10 20.64 -13.03
C ALA A 182 1.19 22.00 -13.72
N VAL A 183 0.45 22.97 -13.21
CA VAL A 183 0.69 24.38 -13.50
C VAL A 183 1.98 24.70 -12.74
N PRO A 184 3.07 25.09 -13.42
CA PRO A 184 4.25 25.54 -12.70
C PRO A 184 3.85 26.76 -11.87
N ALA A 185 4.08 26.67 -10.55
CA ALA A 185 3.93 27.78 -9.62
C ALA A 185 5.04 28.80 -9.93
N GLY A 186 4.73 29.72 -10.84
CA GLY A 186 5.49 30.95 -11.04
C GLY A 186 4.82 32.08 -10.28
N VAL A 187 5.49 32.51 -9.21
CA VAL A 187 5.59 33.89 -8.69
C VAL A 187 4.40 34.84 -8.89
N ALA A 188 3.75 35.20 -7.78
CA ALA A 188 3.47 36.59 -7.44
C ALA A 188 3.14 36.69 -5.94
N ASP A 189 4.12 37.14 -5.17
CA ASP A 189 3.89 37.78 -3.87
C ASP A 189 3.13 39.09 -4.04
N ALA A 190 2.56 39.53 -2.92
CA ALA A 190 1.82 40.75 -2.71
C ALA A 190 2.56 42.04 -3.13
N ASP A 191 1.80 43.05 -3.56
CA ASP A 191 1.72 44.31 -2.81
C ASP A 191 0.48 45.13 -3.21
N GLU A 192 -0.15 45.72 -2.19
CA GLU A 192 -1.31 46.61 -2.29
C GLU A 192 -0.92 48.09 -2.54
N ALA A 193 -1.90 48.81 -3.09
CA ALA A 193 -2.21 50.24 -2.93
C ALA A 193 -1.62 51.29 -3.89
N GLY A 194 -2.53 52.07 -4.50
CA GLY A 194 -2.26 53.44 -4.96
C GLY A 194 -3.06 53.90 -6.18
N GLU A 195 -4.17 54.60 -5.94
CA GLU A 195 -5.00 55.37 -6.88
C GLU A 195 -4.26 56.27 -7.90
N GLY A 196 -4.87 56.44 -9.08
CA GLY A 196 -4.50 57.49 -10.03
C GLY A 196 -5.29 57.42 -11.35
N ASP A 197 -6.38 58.18 -11.41
CA ASP A 197 -7.20 58.54 -12.57
C ASP A 197 -6.38 58.95 -13.82
N ALA A 198 -6.83 58.55 -15.02
CA ALA A 198 -7.05 59.44 -16.17
C ALA A 198 -7.29 58.67 -17.49
N ASP A 199 -8.24 59.23 -18.24
CA ASP A 199 -8.71 58.98 -19.59
C ASP A 199 -7.64 59.01 -20.71
N GLU A 200 -8.11 58.68 -21.92
CA GLU A 200 -7.50 58.89 -23.25
C GLU A 200 -6.39 57.88 -23.62
N GLU A 201 -6.31 57.26 -24.80
CA GLU A 201 -6.85 57.60 -26.11
C GLU A 201 -6.70 56.34 -26.99
N ARG A 202 -7.77 55.95 -27.70
CA ARG A 202 -7.66 55.06 -28.86
C ARG A 202 -7.24 55.89 -30.07
N PRO A 203 -6.36 55.38 -30.94
CA PRO A 203 -6.49 55.66 -32.35
C PRO A 203 -6.71 54.39 -33.17
N HIS A 204 -7.85 54.39 -33.86
CA HIS A 204 -8.04 53.64 -35.10
C HIS A 204 -7.04 54.11 -36.17
N ARG A 205 -6.54 53.22 -37.03
CA ARG A 205 -6.92 53.15 -38.46
C ARG A 205 -5.97 52.31 -39.35
N ARG A 206 -6.66 51.55 -40.23
CA ARG A 206 -6.40 51.25 -41.66
C ARG A 206 -5.27 50.26 -41.98
N ARG A 207 -5.59 49.03 -42.43
CA ARG A 207 -6.00 48.58 -43.79
C ARG A 207 -5.04 48.94 -44.94
N ARG A 208 -4.46 47.88 -45.54
CA ARG A 208 -4.20 47.57 -46.98
C ARG A 208 -2.85 46.83 -47.06
N GLY A 209 -2.60 45.80 -47.87
CA GLY A 209 -3.34 45.02 -48.88
C GLY A 209 -2.58 43.67 -49.01
N ARG A 210 -3.24 42.53 -49.20
CA ARG A 210 -3.70 41.88 -50.45
C ARG A 210 -2.60 41.63 -51.51
N LEU A 211 -2.63 40.38 -52.00
CA LEU A 211 -2.14 39.77 -53.26
C LEU A 211 -0.92 38.84 -53.03
N LEU A 212 -0.83 37.59 -53.51
CA LEU A 212 -1.64 36.73 -54.40
C LEU A 212 -1.12 35.26 -54.30
N THR A 213 -2.06 34.28 -54.39
CA THR A 213 -2.04 32.94 -55.07
C THR A 213 -0.75 32.11 -55.18
N ALA A 214 -0.74 30.77 -55.07
CA ALA A 214 -1.56 29.80 -55.82
C ALA A 214 -1.41 28.33 -55.31
N GLU A 215 -2.36 27.48 -55.73
CA GLU A 215 -2.31 26.00 -55.97
C GLU A 215 -2.32 25.04 -54.74
N GLU A 216 -3.47 24.42 -54.40
CA GLU A 216 -4.01 23.10 -54.85
C GLU A 216 -3.26 21.86 -54.28
N PRO A 217 -3.85 20.64 -54.16
CA PRO A 217 -5.23 20.23 -53.89
C PRO A 217 -5.33 19.16 -52.75
N GLU A 218 -6.56 18.81 -52.36
CA GLU A 218 -6.87 17.66 -51.49
C GLU A 218 -6.59 16.31 -52.18
N GLN A 219 -6.06 15.32 -51.45
CA GLN A 219 -6.18 13.90 -51.78
C GLN A 219 -6.19 12.98 -50.55
N PRO A 220 -6.80 11.76 -50.65
CA PRO A 220 -7.64 11.21 -49.60
C PRO A 220 -7.12 9.90 -48.96
N LEU A 221 -7.88 9.47 -47.94
CA LEU A 221 -7.80 8.23 -47.19
C LEU A 221 -7.62 6.98 -48.07
N ARG A 222 -6.58 6.19 -47.77
CA ARG A 222 -6.35 4.86 -48.36
C ARG A 222 -7.22 3.80 -47.69
N ALA A 223 -8.11 3.21 -48.47
CA ALA A 223 -8.76 1.93 -48.21
C ALA A 223 -7.81 0.75 -48.55
N VAL A 224 -7.91 -0.34 -47.79
CA VAL A 224 -7.26 -1.63 -48.10
C VAL A 224 -8.36 -2.68 -48.36
N PRO A 225 -8.26 -3.49 -49.43
CA PRO A 225 -9.34 -4.37 -49.88
C PRO A 225 -9.30 -5.75 -49.22
N GLY A 226 -10.47 -6.41 -49.18
CA GLY A 226 -10.63 -7.79 -48.76
C GLY A 226 -10.56 -8.83 -49.90
N ARG A 227 -10.91 -10.06 -49.48
CA ARG A 227 -11.02 -11.37 -50.20
C ARG A 227 -9.73 -12.23 -50.08
N ARG A 228 -9.76 -13.55 -49.89
CA ARG A 228 -10.71 -14.62 -50.29
C ARG A 228 -10.69 -15.80 -49.30
N ARG A 229 -11.80 -16.55 -49.32
CA ARG A 229 -11.98 -17.90 -48.77
C ARG A 229 -11.12 -18.93 -49.53
N GLY A 230 -10.56 -19.88 -48.80
CA GLY A 230 -10.00 -21.15 -49.30
C GLY A 230 -10.28 -22.25 -48.28
N ARG A 231 -10.70 -23.42 -48.75
CA ARG A 231 -11.26 -24.55 -48.01
C ARG A 231 -10.27 -25.73 -48.12
N VAL A 232 -10.41 -26.73 -47.23
CA VAL A 232 -9.88 -28.12 -47.28
C VAL A 232 -8.36 -28.24 -46.97
N ARG A 233 -7.82 -29.19 -46.20
CA ARG A 233 -8.23 -30.58 -45.88
C ARG A 233 -7.91 -31.02 -44.44
N VAL A 234 -8.73 -31.98 -44.00
CA VAL A 234 -8.51 -33.01 -42.99
C VAL A 234 -7.38 -33.96 -43.42
N ALA A 235 -6.56 -34.37 -42.45
CA ALA A 235 -5.95 -35.69 -42.40
C ALA A 235 -5.75 -36.05 -40.92
N ASP A 236 -6.52 -37.05 -40.48
CA ASP A 236 -6.20 -37.89 -39.34
C ASP A 236 -4.89 -38.64 -39.61
N ASP A 237 -4.10 -38.92 -38.57
CA ASP A 237 -3.73 -40.31 -38.27
C ASP A 237 -2.93 -40.42 -36.96
N ASP A 238 -3.18 -41.57 -36.34
CA ASP A 238 -2.86 -42.06 -35.01
C ASP A 238 -1.37 -42.33 -34.68
N ALA A 239 -1.19 -42.68 -33.40
CA ALA A 239 -0.08 -43.40 -32.75
C ALA A 239 1.06 -42.53 -32.20
N GLY A 240 1.55 -42.70 -30.97
CA GLY A 240 1.41 -43.79 -30.01
C GLY A 240 2.76 -44.00 -29.30
N ALA A 241 2.72 -44.28 -27.99
CA ALA A 241 3.78 -44.88 -27.16
C ALA A 241 5.09 -44.07 -26.99
N ALA A 242 5.41 -43.58 -25.79
CA ALA A 242 5.97 -44.29 -24.62
C ALA A 242 7.51 -44.43 -24.62
N ALA A 243 8.08 -43.86 -23.55
CA ALA A 243 9.22 -44.33 -22.74
C ALA A 243 10.65 -44.37 -23.31
N GLY A 244 11.59 -44.04 -22.41
CA GLY A 244 13.01 -44.44 -22.45
C GLY A 244 13.96 -43.29 -22.76
N SER A 245 14.54 -42.62 -21.77
CA SER A 245 15.75 -43.01 -21.00
C SER A 245 17.06 -42.83 -21.77
N GLY A 246 18.01 -42.10 -21.16
CA GLY A 246 19.41 -42.02 -21.58
C GLY A 246 19.91 -40.57 -21.51
N ALA A 247 20.38 -40.04 -20.37
CA ALA A 247 21.62 -40.34 -19.64
C ALA A 247 22.77 -39.38 -20.00
N ALA A 248 23.53 -39.04 -18.95
CA ALA A 248 24.85 -38.42 -18.88
C ALA A 248 24.93 -36.92 -19.22
N GLY A 249 25.65 -36.08 -18.46
CA GLY A 249 26.54 -36.26 -17.32
C GLY A 249 26.77 -34.87 -16.70
N ALA A 250 26.93 -34.71 -15.39
CA ALA A 250 28.10 -35.08 -14.57
C ALA A 250 28.88 -33.82 -14.18
N ALA A 251 28.98 -33.62 -12.86
CA ALA A 251 30.08 -33.01 -12.07
C ALA A 251 29.46 -32.15 -10.94
N ASP A 252 29.26 -32.72 -9.75
CA ASP A 252 30.24 -32.85 -8.65
C ASP A 252 30.58 -31.51 -7.98
N ALA A 253 30.16 -31.34 -6.72
CA ALA A 253 31.05 -31.58 -5.59
C ALA A 253 30.36 -31.30 -4.23
N ALA A 254 30.46 -32.30 -3.34
CA ALA A 254 30.69 -32.26 -1.90
C ALA A 254 29.87 -31.29 -1.02
N GLY A 255 29.25 -31.69 0.10
CA GLY A 255 29.44 -32.88 0.93
C GLY A 255 29.46 -32.45 2.40
N ALA A 256 28.55 -33.01 3.21
CA ALA A 256 28.76 -33.32 4.63
C ALA A 256 27.57 -34.10 5.18
N ALA A 257 27.83 -35.38 5.50
CA ALA A 257 27.07 -36.23 6.41
C ALA A 257 26.95 -35.55 7.80
N GLY A 258 25.97 -35.82 8.67
CA GLY A 258 25.16 -37.02 8.83
C GLY A 258 25.56 -37.74 10.14
N ALA A 259 24.74 -37.58 11.18
CA ALA A 259 24.59 -38.50 12.32
C ALA A 259 23.35 -38.01 13.11
N ALA A 260 22.16 -38.60 12.95
CA ALA A 260 21.71 -39.90 13.48
C ALA A 260 21.65 -39.93 15.01
N GLU A 261 20.46 -39.65 15.56
CA GLU A 261 19.96 -40.33 16.75
C GLU A 261 18.41 -40.33 16.75
N ALA A 262 17.85 -41.54 16.78
CA ALA A 262 16.50 -41.91 17.16
C ALA A 262 16.67 -42.94 18.31
N PRO A 263 15.65 -43.35 19.11
CA PRO A 263 14.19 -43.21 18.99
C PRO A 263 13.59 -42.57 20.29
N ASP A 264 12.30 -42.42 20.59
CA ASP A 264 11.17 -43.33 20.46
C ASP A 264 9.84 -42.60 20.73
N ARG A 265 8.76 -43.28 20.34
CA ARG A 265 7.36 -42.83 20.24
C ARG A 265 6.67 -42.66 21.60
N ALA A 266 5.68 -41.75 21.65
CA ALA A 266 4.24 -42.09 21.81
C ALA A 266 3.40 -40.93 22.38
N GLY A 267 2.22 -40.71 21.77
CA GLY A 267 0.99 -40.38 22.51
C GLY A 267 0.63 -38.89 22.66
N GLY A 268 0.08 -38.27 21.61
CA GLY A 268 -0.70 -37.04 21.73
C GLY A 268 -2.15 -37.29 21.33
N ALA A 269 -3.00 -37.58 22.32
CA ALA A 269 -4.45 -37.67 22.16
C ALA A 269 -5.10 -36.30 22.48
N ALA A 270 -6.24 -36.06 21.84
CA ALA A 270 -7.03 -34.85 21.80
C ALA A 270 -7.58 -34.39 23.16
N ASP A 271 -7.76 -33.08 23.32
CA ASP A 271 -9.08 -32.41 23.38
C ASP A 271 -8.91 -30.99 23.94
N ASP A 272 -9.48 -29.98 23.25
CA ASP A 272 -10.23 -28.87 23.86
C ASP A 272 -10.62 -27.83 22.79
N ALA A 273 -11.75 -28.09 22.15
CA ALA A 273 -12.51 -27.11 21.38
C ALA A 273 -13.61 -26.51 22.27
N ALA A 274 -13.43 -25.25 22.67
CA ALA A 274 -14.49 -24.45 23.29
C ALA A 274 -15.53 -24.03 22.22
N PRO A 275 -16.85 -24.22 22.44
CA PRO A 275 -17.84 -23.82 21.46
C PRO A 275 -18.36 -22.39 21.67
N ALA A 276 -18.55 -21.73 20.53
CA ALA A 276 -19.13 -20.41 20.36
C ALA A 276 -20.61 -20.35 20.77
N ALA A 277 -20.96 -19.23 21.41
CA ALA A 277 -22.32 -18.83 21.70
C ALA A 277 -23.13 -18.57 20.42
N ARG A 278 -24.33 -19.17 20.32
CA ARG A 278 -25.39 -18.71 19.43
C ARG A 278 -26.69 -18.52 20.19
N ARG A 279 -27.18 -17.28 20.10
CA ARG A 279 -28.51 -16.81 20.51
C ARG A 279 -29.61 -17.70 19.91
N ARG A 280 -30.59 -18.08 20.73
CA ARG A 280 -31.95 -18.42 20.26
C ARG A 280 -32.99 -17.65 21.08
N GLY A 281 -33.99 -17.19 20.34
CA GLY A 281 -34.99 -16.23 20.76
C GLY A 281 -36.01 -16.75 21.77
N ARG A 282 -36.63 -15.77 22.40
CA ARG A 282 -37.77 -15.83 23.30
C ARG A 282 -39.00 -16.41 22.60
N VAL A 283 -39.65 -17.40 23.20
CA VAL A 283 -41.08 -17.68 23.04
C VAL A 283 -41.70 -17.75 24.43
N ARG A 284 -42.69 -16.90 24.68
CA ARG A 284 -43.58 -16.95 25.84
C ARG A 284 -44.75 -17.85 25.47
N THR A 285 -45.12 -18.77 26.35
CA THR A 285 -46.51 -19.24 26.45
C THR A 285 -46.88 -19.33 27.93
N ASN A 286 -48.09 -18.85 28.19
CA ASN A 286 -48.81 -18.94 29.46
C ASN A 286 -49.00 -20.41 29.86
N ASP A 287 -49.03 -20.69 31.17
CA ASP A 287 -50.26 -21.22 31.75
C ASP A 287 -50.33 -21.01 33.27
N ALA A 288 -51.44 -20.43 33.68
CA ALA A 288 -51.93 -20.37 35.05
C ALA A 288 -53.16 -21.28 35.13
N GLY A 289 -53.25 -22.12 36.16
CA GLY A 289 -54.53 -22.80 36.46
C GLY A 289 -54.47 -23.96 37.45
N ALA A 290 -55.01 -23.72 38.65
CA ALA A 290 -55.63 -24.65 39.61
C ALA A 290 -54.80 -25.83 40.18
N GLY A 291 -54.88 -26.20 41.45
CA GLY A 291 -55.82 -25.85 42.50
C GLY A 291 -55.42 -26.50 43.82
N ARG A 292 -55.89 -25.90 44.90
CA ARG A 292 -55.87 -26.38 46.30
C ARG A 292 -56.65 -27.70 46.46
N PRO A 293 -56.35 -28.49 47.50
CA PRO A 293 -57.34 -28.62 48.60
C PRO A 293 -56.64 -28.55 49.98
N ALA A 294 -57.12 -27.71 50.91
CA ALA A 294 -58.19 -27.97 51.90
C ALA A 294 -57.74 -28.89 53.06
N ARG A 295 -57.70 -28.28 54.25
CA ARG A 295 -57.46 -28.89 55.56
C ARG A 295 -58.67 -29.73 55.99
N ALA A 296 -58.41 -30.84 56.68
CA ALA A 296 -59.32 -31.38 57.69
C ALA A 296 -58.48 -31.77 58.91
N GLY A 297 -58.89 -31.26 60.08
CA GLY A 297 -58.26 -31.56 61.35
C GLY A 297 -58.68 -32.92 61.90
N SER A 298 -57.83 -33.47 62.75
CA SER A 298 -58.25 -34.34 63.84
C SER A 298 -57.22 -34.18 64.95
N ALA A 299 -57.60 -33.43 65.97
CA ALA A 299 -56.98 -33.53 67.28
C ALA A 299 -57.17 -34.96 67.78
N ARG A 300 -56.08 -35.62 68.15
CA ARG A 300 -56.08 -36.68 69.15
C ARG A 300 -54.95 -36.35 70.12
N SER A 301 -55.37 -35.76 71.23
CA SER A 301 -54.69 -35.84 72.50
C SER A 301 -54.58 -37.31 72.90
N ASP A 302 -53.37 -37.83 72.97
CA ASP A 302 -53.05 -38.91 73.90
C ASP A 302 -51.78 -38.50 74.62
N GLY A 303 -51.95 -38.17 75.90
CA GLY A 303 -50.87 -38.02 76.85
C GLY A 303 -50.23 -39.39 77.04
N ALA A 304 -49.11 -39.62 76.35
CA ALA A 304 -48.19 -40.68 76.70
C ALA A 304 -47.21 -40.10 77.72
N GLU A 305 -47.53 -40.32 78.99
CA GLU A 305 -46.67 -40.04 80.12
C GLU A 305 -45.25 -40.52 79.87
N ALA A 306 -44.32 -39.61 80.11
CA ALA A 306 -42.91 -39.84 80.16
C ALA A 306 -42.57 -40.99 81.12
N ARG A 307 -42.28 -42.17 80.57
CA ARG A 307 -41.28 -43.06 81.18
C ARG A 307 -39.96 -42.71 80.53
N GLY A 308 -39.29 -41.73 81.11
CA GLY A 308 -37.93 -41.36 80.76
C GLY A 308 -37.02 -42.55 81.00
N ASP A 309 -36.70 -43.25 79.93
CA ASP A 309 -35.62 -44.23 79.89
C ASP A 309 -34.30 -43.44 79.99
N PRO A 310 -33.56 -43.49 81.11
CA PRO A 310 -32.35 -42.67 81.28
C PRO A 310 -31.26 -43.04 80.24
N ALA A 311 -31.37 -44.23 79.63
CA ALA A 311 -30.49 -44.68 78.55
C ALA A 311 -30.74 -43.96 77.20
N GLY A 312 -31.99 -43.56 76.92
CA GLY A 312 -32.37 -42.86 75.68
C GLY A 312 -32.05 -41.36 75.69
N ALA A 313 -32.00 -40.74 76.88
CA ALA A 313 -31.54 -39.35 77.04
C ALA A 313 -30.03 -39.23 76.74
N ALA A 314 -29.21 -40.18 77.21
CA ALA A 314 -27.78 -40.23 76.94
C ALA A 314 -27.45 -40.52 75.45
N GLY A 315 -28.27 -41.33 74.77
CA GLY A 315 -28.14 -41.57 73.33
C GLY A 315 -28.49 -40.35 72.48
N ARG A 316 -29.50 -39.57 72.87
CA ARG A 316 -29.87 -38.31 72.21
C ARG A 316 -28.81 -37.23 72.37
N THR A 317 -28.25 -37.07 73.57
CA THR A 317 -27.17 -36.10 73.83
C THR A 317 -25.87 -36.45 73.09
N ARG A 318 -25.54 -37.74 72.97
CA ARG A 318 -24.41 -38.20 72.14
C ARG A 318 -24.62 -37.92 70.64
N ALA A 319 -25.81 -38.21 70.11
CA ALA A 319 -26.13 -37.93 68.71
C ALA A 319 -26.22 -36.41 68.41
N GLU A 320 -26.59 -35.60 69.41
CA GLU A 320 -26.54 -34.13 69.32
C GLU A 320 -25.11 -33.60 69.37
N ALA A 321 -24.25 -34.16 70.23
CA ALA A 321 -22.82 -33.84 70.26
C ALA A 321 -22.12 -34.20 68.93
N GLU A 322 -22.36 -35.40 68.39
CA GLU A 322 -21.81 -35.82 67.08
C GLU A 322 -22.36 -34.97 65.92
N ARG A 323 -23.54 -34.37 66.05
CA ARG A 323 -24.08 -33.41 65.07
C ARG A 323 -23.45 -32.02 65.24
N ALA A 324 -23.20 -31.59 66.47
CA ALA A 324 -22.49 -30.35 66.77
C ALA A 324 -21.04 -30.41 66.25
N ASP A 325 -20.33 -31.52 66.45
CA ASP A 325 -18.97 -31.73 65.96
C ASP A 325 -18.92 -31.73 64.42
N ARG A 326 -19.87 -32.40 63.77
CA ARG A 326 -20.01 -32.36 62.30
C ARG A 326 -20.33 -30.96 61.78
N ALA A 327 -21.17 -30.21 62.48
CA ALA A 327 -21.47 -28.82 62.13
C ALA A 327 -20.25 -27.90 62.34
N ALA A 328 -19.47 -28.10 63.40
CA ALA A 328 -18.23 -27.39 63.65
C ALA A 328 -17.16 -27.70 62.60
N ALA A 329 -16.98 -28.98 62.25
CA ALA A 329 -16.08 -29.41 61.17
C ALA A 329 -16.47 -28.80 59.81
N ALA A 330 -17.78 -28.76 59.49
CA ALA A 330 -18.28 -28.15 58.27
C ALA A 330 -18.08 -26.62 58.23
N ARG A 331 -18.17 -25.93 59.38
CA ARG A 331 -17.84 -24.49 59.47
C ARG A 331 -16.36 -24.25 59.26
N ALA A 332 -15.49 -25.02 59.93
CA ALA A 332 -14.04 -24.93 59.74
C ALA A 332 -13.61 -25.23 58.29
N GLU A 333 -14.29 -26.17 57.62
CA GLU A 333 -14.04 -26.45 56.20
C GLU A 333 -14.50 -25.29 55.29
N ARG A 334 -15.64 -24.66 55.59
CA ARG A 334 -16.11 -23.47 54.87
C ARG A 334 -15.15 -22.30 55.04
N GLU A 335 -14.66 -22.05 56.26
CA GLU A 335 -13.66 -21.00 56.54
C GLU A 335 -12.38 -21.25 55.75
N ARG A 336 -11.83 -22.47 55.77
CA ARG A 336 -10.65 -22.83 54.95
C ARG A 336 -10.89 -22.63 53.45
N ARG A 337 -12.07 -22.98 52.95
CA ARG A 337 -12.44 -22.75 51.53
C ARG A 337 -12.54 -21.25 51.22
N GLU A 338 -13.15 -20.45 52.09
CA GLU A 338 -13.23 -19.01 51.93
C GLU A 338 -11.85 -18.34 51.98
N GLU A 339 -10.97 -18.75 52.89
CA GLU A 339 -9.58 -18.29 52.95
C GLU A 339 -8.80 -18.66 51.69
N SER A 340 -8.92 -19.92 51.22
CA SER A 340 -8.29 -20.33 49.96
C SER A 340 -8.80 -19.54 48.75
N ALA A 341 -10.10 -19.23 48.72
CA ALA A 341 -10.72 -18.44 47.65
C ALA A 341 -10.29 -16.97 47.72
N ARG A 342 -10.10 -16.40 48.92
CA ARG A 342 -9.54 -15.06 49.11
C ARG A 342 -8.09 -15.01 48.63
N ALA A 343 -7.26 -15.95 49.03
CA ALA A 343 -5.86 -16.05 48.58
C ALA A 343 -5.75 -16.24 47.07
N GLU A 344 -6.66 -17.01 46.45
CA GLU A 344 -6.70 -17.15 44.99
C GLU A 344 -7.13 -15.86 44.29
N ARG A 345 -8.10 -15.12 44.83
CA ARG A 345 -8.51 -13.80 44.31
C ARG A 345 -7.37 -12.78 44.41
N GLU A 346 -6.64 -12.77 45.50
CA GLU A 346 -5.46 -11.91 45.69
C GLU A 346 -4.36 -12.24 44.68
N ARG A 347 -4.00 -13.52 44.53
CA ARG A 347 -3.04 -13.96 43.49
C ARG A 347 -3.47 -13.58 42.08
N ARG A 348 -4.76 -13.72 41.74
CA ARG A 348 -5.29 -13.29 40.44
C ARG A 348 -5.19 -11.77 40.27
N ALA A 349 -5.50 -10.99 41.30
CA ALA A 349 -5.41 -9.54 41.27
C ALA A 349 -3.94 -9.07 41.15
N GLU A 350 -3.00 -9.70 41.84
CA GLU A 350 -1.57 -9.43 41.70
C GLU A 350 -1.05 -9.79 40.31
N ALA A 351 -1.43 -10.95 39.77
CA ALA A 351 -1.08 -11.35 38.41
C ALA A 351 -1.63 -10.37 37.38
N GLU A 352 -2.85 -9.85 37.57
CA GLU A 352 -3.44 -8.84 36.70
C GLU A 352 -2.70 -7.49 36.81
N ARG A 353 -2.33 -7.05 38.02
CA ARG A 353 -1.51 -5.84 38.22
C ARG A 353 -0.16 -5.97 37.52
N ALA A 354 0.54 -7.09 37.71
CA ALA A 354 1.82 -7.35 37.05
C ALA A 354 1.67 -7.43 35.53
N ALA A 355 0.56 -7.98 35.01
CA ALA A 355 0.29 -7.98 33.58
C ALA A 355 0.03 -6.57 33.03
N ARG A 356 -0.69 -5.71 33.77
CA ARG A 356 -0.91 -4.31 33.41
C ARG A 356 0.40 -3.52 33.41
N GLU A 357 1.27 -3.76 34.38
CA GLU A 357 2.59 -3.14 34.47
C GLU A 357 3.47 -3.54 33.27
N ARG A 358 3.58 -4.84 32.97
CA ARG A 358 4.32 -5.30 31.77
C ARG A 358 3.79 -4.70 30.47
N ARG A 359 2.46 -4.54 30.34
CA ARG A 359 1.85 -3.87 29.18
C ARG A 359 2.22 -2.40 29.13
N ARG A 360 2.23 -1.70 30.26
CA ARG A 360 2.65 -0.30 30.35
C ARG A 360 4.12 -0.15 29.97
N GLU A 361 5.00 -0.99 30.49
CA GLU A 361 6.44 -0.99 30.15
C GLU A 361 6.68 -1.31 28.67
N ALA A 362 5.93 -2.25 28.09
CA ALA A 362 5.99 -2.52 26.66
C ALA A 362 5.53 -1.31 25.82
N ALA A 363 4.45 -0.63 26.25
CA ALA A 363 3.97 0.58 25.58
C ALA A 363 4.97 1.74 25.68
N VAL A 364 5.61 1.92 26.84
CA VAL A 364 6.68 2.93 27.02
C VAL A 364 7.87 2.63 26.12
N ARG A 365 8.34 1.37 26.08
CA ARG A 365 9.44 0.99 25.18
C ARG A 365 9.10 1.19 23.70
N SER A 366 7.87 0.88 23.29
CA SER A 366 7.40 1.16 21.94
C SER A 366 7.42 2.66 21.64
N ALA A 367 6.90 3.49 22.56
CA ALA A 367 6.90 4.94 22.39
C ALA A 367 8.33 5.53 22.35
N GLU A 368 9.25 4.99 23.14
CA GLU A 368 10.67 5.38 23.10
C GLU A 368 11.31 5.03 21.75
N GLN A 369 11.00 3.86 21.18
CA GLN A 369 11.44 3.47 19.85
C GLN A 369 10.87 4.39 18.77
N ASP A 370 9.59 4.74 18.85
CA ASP A 370 8.94 5.66 17.91
C ASP A 370 9.57 7.07 17.97
N VAL A 371 9.86 7.57 19.18
CA VAL A 371 10.56 8.85 19.37
C VAL A 371 12.00 8.79 18.83
N ALA A 372 12.71 7.69 19.03
CA ALA A 372 14.05 7.51 18.48
C ALA A 372 14.05 7.51 16.94
N LEU A 373 13.08 6.82 16.33
CA LEU A 373 12.90 6.81 14.88
C LEU A 373 12.58 8.21 14.35
N ALA A 374 11.65 8.92 15.00
CA ALA A 374 11.28 10.29 14.61
C ALA A 374 12.46 11.27 14.72
N ARG A 375 13.34 11.10 15.71
CA ARG A 375 14.59 11.89 15.82
C ARG A 375 15.55 11.59 14.68
N ALA A 376 15.77 10.32 14.35
CA ALA A 376 16.63 9.94 13.23
C ALA A 376 16.12 10.53 11.90
N GLU A 377 14.80 10.50 11.66
CA GLU A 377 14.20 11.15 10.48
C GLU A 377 14.37 12.67 10.48
N ALA A 378 14.31 13.32 11.64
CA ALA A 378 14.55 14.76 11.76
C ALA A 378 16.02 15.12 11.49
N ASP A 379 16.95 14.30 11.96
CA ASP A 379 18.39 14.47 11.70
C ASP A 379 18.70 14.29 10.21
N GLU A 380 18.11 13.29 9.54
CA GLU A 380 18.22 13.10 8.10
C GLU A 380 17.68 14.30 7.30
N ARG A 381 16.52 14.84 7.69
CA ARG A 381 15.95 16.04 7.05
C ARG A 381 16.85 17.26 7.23
N THR A 382 17.45 17.41 8.42
CA THR A 382 18.37 18.50 8.71
C THR A 382 19.63 18.37 7.86
N GLY A 383 20.23 17.18 7.79
CA GLY A 383 21.39 16.93 6.93
C GLY A 383 21.09 17.14 5.43
N ALA A 384 19.90 16.77 4.98
CA ALA A 384 19.48 17.03 3.59
C ALA A 384 19.33 18.53 3.30
N ARG A 385 18.83 19.32 4.24
CA ARG A 385 18.75 20.77 4.15
C ARG A 385 20.13 21.41 4.12
N ASP A 386 21.02 21.01 5.01
CA ASP A 386 22.40 21.53 5.06
C ASP A 386 23.15 21.25 3.75
N ALA A 387 22.97 20.06 3.17
CA ALA A 387 23.54 19.71 1.87
C ALA A 387 22.91 20.50 0.71
N ALA A 388 21.63 20.91 0.81
CA ALA A 388 21.01 21.79 -0.18
C ALA A 388 21.56 23.22 -0.07
N ASP A 389 21.72 23.74 1.15
CA ASP A 389 22.31 25.05 1.40
C ASP A 389 23.77 25.11 0.91
N GLU A 390 24.54 24.03 1.09
CA GLU A 390 25.91 23.93 0.55
C GLU A 390 25.93 23.98 -0.98
N ARG A 391 25.00 23.28 -1.65
CA ARG A 391 24.86 23.34 -3.11
C ARG A 391 24.46 24.73 -3.59
N LEU A 392 23.58 25.41 -2.87
CA LEU A 392 23.19 26.79 -3.19
C LEU A 392 24.41 27.72 -3.10
N ARG A 393 25.19 27.67 -2.02
CA ARG A 393 26.42 28.47 -1.88
C ARG A 393 27.44 28.17 -2.99
N ALA A 394 27.58 26.91 -3.38
CA ALA A 394 28.45 26.52 -4.49
C ALA A 394 27.95 27.06 -5.84
N ALA A 395 26.63 27.06 -6.07
CA ALA A 395 26.01 27.65 -7.26
C ALA A 395 26.19 29.17 -7.29
N GLU A 396 25.97 29.86 -6.17
CA GLU A 396 26.20 31.32 -6.04
C GLU A 396 27.67 31.68 -6.32
N THR A 397 28.62 30.91 -5.79
CA THR A 397 30.05 31.10 -6.06
C THR A 397 30.34 30.97 -7.56
N ARG A 398 29.80 29.92 -8.18
CA ARG A 398 29.99 29.66 -9.62
C ARG A 398 29.33 30.73 -10.50
N ALA A 399 28.17 31.23 -10.10
CA ALA A 399 27.50 32.35 -10.78
C ALA A 399 28.35 33.62 -10.71
N GLY A 400 28.96 33.89 -9.55
CA GLY A 400 29.95 34.97 -9.40
C GLY A 400 31.14 34.82 -10.34
N GLU A 401 31.76 33.64 -10.39
CA GLU A 401 32.87 33.35 -11.31
C GLU A 401 32.49 33.51 -12.78
N LEU A 402 31.30 33.04 -13.18
CA LEU A 402 30.79 33.20 -14.55
C LEU A 402 30.52 34.66 -14.90
N SER A 403 29.96 35.43 -13.96
CA SER A 403 29.76 36.87 -14.14
C SER A 403 31.08 37.59 -14.41
N GLU A 404 32.16 37.25 -13.68
CA GLU A 404 33.49 37.81 -13.97
C GLU A 404 34.00 37.42 -15.37
N VAL A 405 33.77 36.18 -15.81
CA VAL A 405 34.15 35.72 -17.16
C VAL A 405 33.37 36.47 -18.24
N VAL A 406 32.07 36.71 -18.03
CA VAL A 406 31.21 37.49 -18.93
C VAL A 406 31.75 38.92 -19.06
N GLU A 407 32.05 39.59 -17.96
CA GLU A 407 32.59 40.95 -17.98
C GLU A 407 33.96 41.02 -18.68
N ARG A 408 34.89 40.11 -18.37
CA ARG A 408 36.19 40.03 -19.07
C ARG A 408 36.04 39.81 -20.57
N ALA A 409 35.08 38.97 -20.99
CA ALA A 409 34.83 38.70 -22.41
C ALA A 409 34.21 39.92 -23.12
N ARG A 410 33.34 40.69 -22.44
CA ARG A 410 32.80 41.96 -22.96
C ARG A 410 33.91 42.98 -23.18
N GLU A 411 34.79 43.17 -22.20
CA GLU A 411 35.95 44.05 -22.31
C GLU A 411 36.92 43.62 -23.42
N GLU A 412 37.15 42.32 -23.61
CA GLU A 412 37.98 41.80 -24.70
C GLU A 412 37.36 42.10 -26.07
N ILE A 413 36.05 41.90 -26.22
CA ILE A 413 35.32 42.21 -27.46
C ILE A 413 35.41 43.71 -27.77
N GLU A 414 35.23 44.59 -26.78
CA GLU A 414 35.36 46.04 -26.97
C GLU A 414 36.77 46.43 -27.39
N ARG A 415 37.81 45.90 -26.73
CA ARG A 415 39.21 46.14 -27.12
C ARG A 415 39.50 45.68 -28.54
N LEU A 416 39.03 44.50 -28.94
CA LEU A 416 39.22 43.98 -30.30
C LEU A 416 38.49 44.83 -31.34
N ARG A 417 37.29 45.33 -31.03
CA ARG A 417 36.55 46.26 -31.90
C ARG A 417 37.28 47.59 -32.07
N ALA A 418 37.82 48.16 -31.00
CA ALA A 418 38.61 49.39 -31.06
C ALA A 418 39.89 49.20 -31.89
N ALA A 419 40.61 48.09 -31.70
CA ALA A 419 41.79 47.76 -32.49
C ALA A 419 41.47 47.59 -33.99
N LEU A 420 40.35 46.95 -34.31
CA LEU A 420 39.87 46.81 -35.70
C LEU A 420 39.58 48.18 -36.32
N ALA A 421 38.89 49.07 -35.59
CA ALA A 421 38.59 50.43 -36.06
C ALA A 421 39.87 51.24 -36.33
N SER A 422 40.87 51.15 -35.44
CA SER A 422 42.18 51.80 -35.63
C SER A 422 42.89 51.27 -36.88
N ALA A 423 42.93 49.95 -37.09
CA ALA A 423 43.55 49.33 -38.26
C ALA A 423 42.82 49.63 -39.59
N GLU A 424 41.51 49.90 -39.53
CA GLU A 424 40.75 50.39 -40.67
C GLU A 424 41.09 51.84 -41.00
N GLN A 425 41.23 52.70 -40.00
CA GLN A 425 41.59 54.11 -40.18
C GLN A 425 43.02 54.25 -40.75
N GLU A 426 44.01 53.58 -40.17
CA GLU A 426 45.40 53.59 -40.67
C GLU A 426 45.49 53.13 -42.12
N SER A 427 44.74 52.09 -42.50
CA SER A 427 44.74 51.62 -43.88
C SER A 427 44.08 52.59 -44.86
N ARG A 428 43.14 53.43 -44.42
CA ARG A 428 42.56 54.50 -45.26
C ARG A 428 43.58 55.62 -45.46
N GLU A 429 44.37 55.92 -44.43
CA GLU A 429 45.35 57.02 -44.45
C GLU A 429 46.64 56.66 -45.21
N VAL A 430 47.20 55.46 -45.03
CA VAL A 430 48.56 55.16 -45.51
C VAL A 430 48.59 54.45 -46.86
N GLY A 431 47.45 54.00 -47.41
CA GLY A 431 47.42 53.36 -48.74
C GLY A 431 48.35 52.15 -48.88
N LEU A 432 48.69 51.48 -47.77
CA LEU A 432 49.69 50.40 -47.72
C LEU A 432 49.12 49.05 -48.15
N GLU A 433 50.01 48.23 -48.71
CA GLU A 433 49.74 47.01 -49.45
C GLU A 433 48.68 46.09 -48.82
N VAL A 434 47.63 45.89 -49.61
CA VAL A 434 46.34 45.25 -49.30
C VAL A 434 46.44 43.86 -48.65
N ARG A 435 47.57 43.15 -48.71
CA ARG A 435 47.65 41.74 -48.25
C ARG A 435 47.89 41.58 -46.75
N HIS A 436 48.88 42.25 -46.16
CA HIS A 436 49.20 42.11 -44.73
C HIS A 436 48.10 42.71 -43.84
N ALA A 437 47.56 43.87 -44.22
CA ALA A 437 46.42 44.50 -43.54
C ALA A 437 45.15 43.61 -43.61
N ARG A 438 44.91 42.93 -44.73
CA ARG A 438 43.77 42.02 -44.88
C ARG A 438 43.88 40.77 -44.00
N ALA A 439 45.08 40.20 -43.87
CA ALA A 439 45.34 39.06 -43.00
C ALA A 439 45.18 39.40 -41.51
N ALA A 440 45.68 40.57 -41.09
CA ALA A 440 45.50 41.06 -39.71
C ALA A 440 44.02 41.30 -39.38
N ARG A 441 43.24 41.89 -40.31
CA ARG A 441 41.79 42.08 -40.13
C ARG A 441 41.03 40.77 -40.00
N THR A 442 41.30 39.78 -40.86
CA THR A 442 40.62 38.48 -40.74
C THR A 442 41.01 37.73 -39.47
N ALA A 443 42.24 37.88 -38.99
CA ALA A 443 42.65 37.32 -37.71
C ALA A 443 41.92 37.98 -36.53
N ALA A 444 41.86 39.32 -36.48
CA ALA A 444 41.14 40.07 -35.45
C ALA A 444 39.63 39.78 -35.47
N ALA A 445 39.01 39.71 -36.66
CA ALA A 445 37.60 39.36 -36.81
C ALA A 445 37.30 37.93 -36.29
N LYS A 446 38.16 36.95 -36.59
CA LYS A 446 38.02 35.58 -36.05
C LYS A 446 38.21 35.54 -34.54
N GLN A 447 39.12 36.33 -33.98
CA GLN A 447 39.29 36.43 -32.53
C GLN A 447 38.05 37.04 -31.86
N ALA A 448 37.48 38.11 -32.42
CA ALA A 448 36.26 38.73 -31.92
C ALA A 448 35.06 37.77 -31.99
N GLU A 449 34.93 36.99 -33.05
CA GLU A 449 33.88 35.96 -33.18
C GLU A 449 34.02 34.86 -32.12
N ARG A 450 35.24 34.38 -31.87
CA ARG A 450 35.51 33.40 -30.81
C ARG A 450 35.22 33.96 -29.42
N ALA A 451 35.57 35.21 -29.16
CA ALA A 451 35.25 35.88 -27.90
C ALA A 451 33.73 36.01 -27.71
N ALA A 452 32.99 36.38 -28.77
CA ALA A 452 31.53 36.43 -28.74
C ALA A 452 30.87 35.05 -28.51
N GLN A 453 31.46 33.97 -29.05
CA GLN A 453 31.00 32.60 -28.77
C GLN A 453 31.21 32.22 -27.30
N ARG A 454 32.36 32.56 -26.71
CA ARG A 454 32.63 32.32 -25.27
C ARG A 454 31.68 33.12 -24.38
N LEU A 455 31.42 34.38 -24.71
CA LEU A 455 30.46 35.22 -24.00
C LEU A 455 29.08 34.59 -23.98
N ARG A 456 28.55 34.19 -25.16
CA ARG A 456 27.24 33.51 -25.25
C ARG A 456 27.19 32.21 -24.44
N ALA A 457 28.26 31.44 -24.43
CA ALA A 457 28.33 30.20 -23.66
C ALA A 457 28.35 30.47 -22.15
N ALA A 458 29.04 31.52 -21.70
CA ALA A 458 29.08 31.92 -20.29
C ALA A 458 27.74 32.50 -19.82
N GLU A 459 27.10 33.35 -20.63
CA GLU A 459 25.75 33.87 -20.36
C GLU A 459 24.72 32.74 -20.28
N ALA A 460 24.74 31.79 -21.22
CA ALA A 460 23.85 30.62 -21.17
C ALA A 460 24.12 29.71 -19.96
N ALA A 461 25.37 29.60 -19.51
CA ALA A 461 25.71 28.84 -18.31
C ALA A 461 25.26 29.56 -17.03
N LEU A 462 25.25 30.90 -17.01
CA LEU A 462 24.75 31.72 -15.92
C LEU A 462 23.23 31.65 -15.84
N ASP A 463 22.52 31.72 -16.98
CA ASP A 463 21.05 31.60 -17.04
C ASP A 463 20.54 30.22 -16.61
N ALA A 464 21.37 29.18 -16.77
CA ALA A 464 21.03 27.80 -16.40
C ALA A 464 21.29 27.47 -14.93
N LEU A 465 22.14 28.25 -14.25
CA LEU A 465 22.42 28.17 -12.81
C LEU A 465 21.36 28.95 -12.04
#